data_AF-A0A4P6WP45-F1
#
_entry.id   AF-A0A4P6WP45-F1
#
_cell.length_a   1.000
_cell.length_b   1.000
_cell.length_c   1.000
_cell.angle_alpha   90.00
_cell.angle_beta   90.00
_cell.angle_gamma   90.00
#
_symmetry.space_group_name_H-M   'P 1'
#
loop_
_entity.id
_entity.type
_entity.pdbx_description
1 polymer ?
#
loop_
_entity_poly.entity_id
_entity_poly.type
_entity_poly.pdbx_seq_one_letter_code
_entity_poly.pdbx_strand_id
1 'polypeptide(L)'
;MLLLDKEAVVSMVGENVCFWVYDSAKHKPSIITITQRGSEFGREKFTIDPPLILIDDKWCITPNFYIFPDKGQFIVSYSLPNDSLDGRPQRVVSGVEVSNGNVHNFHLTDMEIIRPYSEMDR
;
A
#
# COMPACT_ATOMS: atom_id res chain seq x y z
N MET A 1 -13.24 -16.28 -9.91
CA MET A 1 -12.81 -14.92 -10.29
C MET A 1 -11.66 -14.56 -9.38
N LEU A 2 -10.46 -14.36 -9.92
CA LEU A 2 -9.34 -13.84 -9.12
C LEU A 2 -9.67 -12.39 -8.76
N LEU A 3 -9.52 -12.03 -7.49
CA LEU A 3 -9.62 -10.64 -7.09
C LEU A 3 -8.28 -9.99 -7.43
N LEU A 4 -8.29 -9.06 -8.38
CA LEU A 4 -7.08 -8.33 -8.80
C LEU A 4 -6.70 -7.32 -7.74
N ASP A 5 -5.40 -7.17 -7.50
CA ASP A 5 -4.89 -6.12 -6.64
C ASP A 5 -4.93 -4.78 -7.39
N LYS A 6 -5.19 -3.69 -6.67
CA LYS A 6 -5.00 -2.33 -7.20
C LYS A 6 -3.61 -1.83 -6.84
N GLU A 7 -2.98 -1.13 -7.76
CA GLU A 7 -1.73 -0.42 -7.47
C GLU A 7 -2.02 1.02 -7.04
N ALA A 8 -1.35 1.49 -5.99
CA ALA A 8 -1.48 2.86 -5.49
C ALA A 8 -0.16 3.62 -5.65
N VAL A 9 -0.29 4.89 -6.04
CA VAL A 9 0.83 5.81 -6.16
C VAL A 9 1.15 6.40 -4.79
N VAL A 10 2.42 6.28 -4.38
CA VAL A 10 2.95 6.89 -3.16
C VAL A 10 3.40 8.33 -3.41
N SER A 11 3.20 9.19 -2.41
CA SER A 11 3.69 10.57 -2.35
C SER A 11 3.99 10.96 -0.90
N MET A 12 4.78 12.01 -0.70
CA MET A 12 5.00 12.62 0.62
C MET A 12 4.09 13.83 0.82
N VAL A 13 3.49 13.94 2.01
CA VAL A 13 2.79 15.14 2.47
C VAL A 13 3.32 15.51 3.85
N GLY A 14 4.22 16.51 3.90
CA GLY A 14 5.05 16.76 5.09
C GLY A 14 5.96 15.55 5.36
N GLU A 15 5.87 14.99 6.56
CA GLU A 15 6.61 13.78 6.97
C GLU A 15 5.79 12.49 6.77
N ASN A 16 4.59 12.59 6.19
CA ASN A 16 3.69 11.46 6.03
C ASN A 16 3.85 10.81 4.66
N VAL A 17 3.89 9.48 4.65
CA VAL A 17 3.88 8.68 3.42
C VAL A 17 2.43 8.38 3.06
N CYS A 18 1.98 8.90 1.93
CA CYS A 18 0.58 8.93 1.53
C CYS A 18 0.33 8.15 0.24
N PHE A 19 -0.77 7.40 0.22
CA PHE A 19 -1.18 6.58 -0.91
C PHE A 19 -2.44 7.17 -1.53
N TRP A 20 -2.37 7.44 -2.83
CA TRP A 20 -3.55 7.81 -3.58
C TRP A 20 -4.30 6.56 -4.04
N VAL A 21 -5.59 6.50 -3.72
CA VAL A 21 -6.51 5.49 -4.23
C VAL A 21 -7.76 6.20 -4.72
N TYR A 22 -8.30 5.73 -5.85
CA TYR A 22 -9.59 6.19 -6.33
C TYR A 22 -10.67 5.96 -5.25
N ASP A 23 -11.49 6.98 -4.97
CA ASP A 23 -12.53 6.98 -3.93
C ASP A 23 -12.01 6.74 -2.48
N SER A 24 -10.74 7.05 -2.20
CA SER A 24 -10.09 6.92 -0.88
C SER A 24 -10.92 7.47 0.30
N ALA A 25 -11.62 8.58 0.13
CA ALA A 25 -12.42 9.21 1.19
C ALA A 25 -13.63 8.37 1.63
N LYS A 26 -14.09 7.42 0.81
CA LYS A 26 -15.25 6.56 1.13
C LYS A 26 -14.86 5.32 1.92
N HIS A 27 -13.62 4.86 1.81
CA HIS A 27 -13.19 3.57 2.35
C HIS A 27 -11.91 3.73 3.17
N LYS A 28 -12.02 3.59 4.49
CA LYS A 28 -10.87 3.55 5.39
C LYS A 28 -10.17 2.19 5.30
N PRO A 29 -8.84 2.13 5.12
CA PRO A 29 -8.09 0.89 5.19
C PRO A 29 -8.29 0.17 6.52
N SER A 30 -8.62 -1.12 6.47
CA SER A 30 -8.94 -1.93 7.66
C SER A 30 -7.78 -2.81 8.12
N ILE A 31 -6.89 -3.20 7.21
CA ILE A 31 -5.70 -3.99 7.49
C ILE A 31 -4.56 -3.41 6.65
N ILE A 32 -3.37 -3.26 7.24
CA ILE A 32 -2.15 -2.86 6.52
C ILE A 32 -0.98 -3.78 6.87
N THR A 33 -0.13 -4.05 5.88
CA THR A 33 1.21 -4.61 6.04
C THR A 33 2.24 -3.68 5.43
N ILE A 34 3.40 -3.60 6.08
CA ILE A 34 4.56 -2.86 5.60
C ILE A 34 5.75 -3.82 5.68
N THR A 35 6.28 -4.19 4.52
CA THR A 35 7.28 -5.25 4.42
C THR A 35 8.47 -4.75 3.62
N GLN A 36 9.69 -4.93 4.13
CA GLN A 36 10.89 -4.61 3.38
C GLN A 36 11.04 -5.58 2.21
N ARG A 37 11.32 -5.07 1.01
CA ARG A 37 11.50 -5.91 -0.18
C ARG A 37 12.64 -6.92 0.04
N GLY A 38 12.38 -8.17 -0.32
CA GLY A 38 13.32 -9.28 -0.11
C GLY A 38 13.34 -9.84 1.32
N SER A 39 12.46 -9.40 2.22
CA SER A 39 12.27 -10.08 3.51
C SER A 39 11.75 -11.50 3.31
N GLU A 40 12.11 -12.41 4.22
CA GLU A 40 11.59 -13.78 4.21
C GLU A 40 10.05 -13.81 4.26
N PHE A 41 9.46 -14.66 3.42
CA PHE A 41 8.02 -14.92 3.41
C PHE A 41 7.52 -15.35 4.80
N GLY A 42 6.33 -14.88 5.18
CA GLY A 42 5.67 -15.25 6.43
C GLY A 42 6.05 -14.41 7.66
N ARG A 43 6.95 -13.42 7.52
CA ARG A 43 7.28 -12.45 8.58
C ARG A 43 6.49 -11.13 8.50
N GLU A 44 5.46 -11.10 7.68
CA GLU A 44 4.62 -9.92 7.48
C GLU A 44 3.83 -9.62 8.76
N LYS A 45 3.92 -8.37 9.24
CA LYS A 45 3.13 -7.91 10.38
C LYS A 45 1.85 -7.26 9.88
N PHE A 46 0.73 -7.89 10.17
CA PHE A 46 -0.60 -7.35 9.90
C PHE A 46 -1.02 -6.41 11.04
N THR A 47 -1.35 -5.17 10.70
CA THR A 47 -1.97 -4.23 11.63
C THR A 47 -3.44 -4.06 11.27
N ILE A 48 -4.32 -4.38 12.21
CA ILE A 48 -5.77 -4.22 12.09
C ILE A 48 -6.15 -2.81 12.57
N ASP A 49 -7.07 -2.16 11.86
CA ASP A 49 -7.51 -0.77 12.08
C ASP A 49 -6.32 0.21 12.26
N PRO A 50 -5.46 0.34 11.24
CA PRO A 50 -4.28 1.17 11.35
C PRO A 50 -4.66 2.64 11.59
N PRO A 51 -3.87 3.38 12.40
CA PRO A 51 -4.12 4.80 12.70
C PRO A 51 -3.67 5.70 11.54
N LEU A 52 -4.18 5.43 10.34
CA LEU A 52 -3.96 6.25 9.16
C LEU A 52 -4.82 7.50 9.21
N ILE A 53 -4.30 8.58 8.64
CA ILE A 53 -5.02 9.85 8.49
C ILE A 53 -5.33 10.10 7.02
N LEU A 54 -6.41 10.84 6.74
CA LEU A 54 -6.77 11.27 5.40
C LEU A 54 -6.28 12.71 5.19
N ILE A 55 -5.39 12.92 4.21
CA ILE A 55 -4.92 14.26 3.79
C ILE A 55 -5.06 14.35 2.28
N ASP A 56 -5.75 15.37 1.78
CA ASP A 56 -5.95 15.63 0.34
C ASP A 56 -6.36 14.37 -0.45
N ASP A 57 -7.38 13.66 0.04
CA ASP A 57 -7.88 12.39 -0.52
C ASP A 57 -6.82 11.28 -0.62
N LYS A 58 -5.83 11.26 0.29
CA LYS A 58 -4.82 10.20 0.38
C LYS A 58 -4.76 9.66 1.79
N TRP A 59 -4.71 8.33 1.91
CA TRP A 59 -4.47 7.68 3.19
C TRP A 59 -2.98 7.72 3.51
N CYS A 60 -2.64 8.25 4.69
CA CYS A 60 -1.27 8.54 5.06
C CYS A 60 -0.83 7.76 6.30
N ILE A 61 0.34 7.15 6.20
CA ILE A 61 1.10 6.61 7.32
C ILE A 61 1.83 7.77 7.98
N THR A 62 1.54 7.99 9.26
CA THR A 62 2.22 8.99 10.07
C THR A 62 3.47 8.38 10.73
N PRO A 63 4.50 9.19 11.06
CA PRO A 63 5.66 8.73 11.81
C PRO A 63 5.33 8.10 13.17
N ASN A 64 4.18 8.47 13.77
CA ASN A 64 3.67 7.84 15.00
C ASN A 64 3.25 6.37 14.80
N PHE A 65 2.89 6.00 13.57
CA PHE A 65 2.50 4.63 13.23
C PHE A 65 3.69 3.82 12.72
N TYR A 66 4.43 4.35 11.75
CA TYR A 66 5.58 3.68 11.17
C TYR A 66 6.58 4.71 10.63
N ILE A 67 7.83 4.61 11.08
CA ILE A 67 8.93 5.44 10.60
C ILE A 67 9.67 4.63 9.53
N PHE A 68 9.61 5.08 8.29
CA PHE A 68 10.39 4.49 7.22
C PHE A 68 11.89 4.80 7.42
N PRO A 69 12.79 3.81 7.27
CA PRO A 69 14.22 4.06 7.22
C PRO A 69 14.60 5.04 6.09
N ASP A 70 15.70 5.78 6.26
CA ASP A 70 16.18 6.80 5.29
C ASP A 70 16.49 6.26 3.89
N LYS A 71 16.59 4.92 3.76
CA LYS A 71 16.77 4.22 2.50
C LYS A 71 16.13 2.84 2.52
N GLY A 72 15.65 2.38 1.37
CA GLY A 72 15.19 1.02 1.16
C GLY A 72 13.93 0.93 0.32
N GLN A 73 13.58 -0.28 -0.08
CA GLN A 73 12.34 -0.57 -0.81
C GLN A 73 11.38 -1.33 0.11
N PHE A 74 10.14 -0.88 0.15
CA PHE A 74 9.08 -1.44 0.98
C PHE A 74 7.85 -1.71 0.13
N ILE A 75 7.17 -2.80 0.42
CA ILE A 75 5.86 -3.13 -0.13
C ILE A 75 4.85 -2.81 0.96
N VAL A 76 3.96 -1.87 0.67
CA VAL A 76 2.85 -1.53 1.53
C VAL A 76 1.60 -2.12 0.92
N SER A 77 0.90 -2.99 1.64
CA SER A 77 -0.38 -3.52 1.19
C SER A 77 -1.48 -3.24 2.19
N TYR A 78 -2.67 -2.91 1.73
CA TYR A 78 -3.81 -2.66 2.59
C TYR A 78 -5.14 -3.09 1.98
N SER A 79 -6.08 -3.42 2.85
CA SER A 79 -7.43 -3.84 2.48
C SER A 79 -8.40 -2.68 2.63
N LEU A 80 -9.10 -2.35 1.54
CA LEU A 80 -10.22 -1.43 1.53
C LEU A 80 -11.53 -2.22 1.63
N PRO A 81 -12.43 -1.87 2.56
CA PRO A 81 -13.81 -2.35 2.52
C PRO A 81 -14.42 -2.05 1.15
N ASN A 82 -15.21 -2.99 0.62
CA ASN A 82 -15.89 -2.82 -0.65
C ASN A 82 -17.40 -2.92 -0.42
N ASP A 83 -18.14 -1.93 -0.91
CA ASP A 83 -19.60 -1.89 -0.78
C ASP A 83 -20.32 -2.66 -1.92
N SER A 84 -19.57 -3.36 -2.78
CA SER A 84 -20.13 -4.19 -3.86
C SER A 84 -20.88 -5.42 -3.33
N LEU A 85 -21.74 -5.97 -4.20
CA LEU A 85 -22.63 -7.11 -3.92
C LEU A 85 -21.92 -8.38 -3.40
N ASP A 86 -20.63 -8.57 -3.70
CA ASP A 86 -19.83 -9.68 -3.22
C ASP A 86 -19.10 -9.41 -1.90
N GLY A 87 -19.11 -8.15 -1.41
CA GLY A 87 -18.61 -7.73 -0.10
C GLY A 87 -17.13 -8.02 0.17
N ARG A 88 -16.36 -8.37 -0.86
CA ARG A 88 -14.97 -8.77 -0.72
C ARG A 88 -14.07 -7.55 -0.60
N PRO A 89 -13.22 -7.44 0.44
CA PRO A 89 -12.31 -6.32 0.58
C PRO A 89 -11.35 -6.27 -0.60
N GLN A 90 -11.18 -5.08 -1.17
CA GLN A 90 -10.25 -4.82 -2.25
C GLN A 90 -8.85 -4.65 -1.68
N ARG A 91 -7.90 -5.49 -2.10
CA ARG A 91 -6.49 -5.32 -1.74
C ARG A 91 -5.85 -4.27 -2.65
N VAL A 92 -5.05 -3.41 -2.04
CA VAL A 92 -4.26 -2.37 -2.71
C VAL A 92 -2.81 -2.56 -2.30
N VAL A 93 -1.89 -2.41 -3.24
CA VAL A 93 -0.45 -2.59 -3.05
C VAL A 93 0.29 -1.38 -3.59
N SER A 94 1.35 -0.94 -2.91
CA SER A 94 2.22 0.15 -3.33
C SER A 94 3.68 -0.18 -3.05
N GLY A 95 4.53 0.05 -4.04
CA GLY A 95 5.98 0.00 -3.89
C GLY A 95 6.50 1.35 -3.41
N VAL A 96 7.09 1.40 -2.23
CA VAL A 96 7.67 2.60 -1.61
C VAL A 96 9.18 2.47 -1.60
N GLU A 97 9.86 3.20 -2.48
CA GLU A 97 11.30 3.38 -2.44
C GLU A 97 11.63 4.65 -1.65
N VAL A 98 12.37 4.51 -0.57
CA VAL A 98 12.90 5.63 0.20
C VAL A 98 14.33 5.88 -0.22
N SER A 99 14.64 7.13 -0.56
CA SER A 99 16.00 7.57 -0.84
C SER A 99 16.18 9.02 -0.40
N ASN A 100 17.18 9.27 0.47
CA ASN A 100 17.51 10.60 0.98
C ASN A 100 16.29 11.36 1.54
N GLY A 101 15.43 10.67 2.30
CA GLY A 101 14.22 11.25 2.89
C GLY A 101 13.07 11.53 1.92
N ASN A 102 13.21 11.18 0.64
CA ASN A 102 12.13 11.23 -0.35
C ASN A 102 11.57 9.84 -0.62
N VAL A 103 10.31 9.78 -1.06
CA VAL A 103 9.67 8.54 -1.48
C VAL A 103 9.36 8.56 -2.98
N HIS A 104 9.58 7.42 -3.61
CA HIS A 104 9.29 7.18 -5.02
C HIS A 104 8.55 5.85 -5.17
N ASN A 105 7.80 5.73 -6.27
CA ASN A 105 7.20 4.46 -6.64
C ASN A 105 8.25 3.62 -7.38
N PHE A 106 8.26 2.32 -7.14
CA PHE A 106 9.03 1.37 -7.95
C PHE A 106 8.11 0.28 -8.49
N HIS A 107 8.54 -0.40 -9.55
CA HIS A 107 7.74 -1.45 -10.17
C HIS A 107 7.68 -2.71 -9.29
N LEU A 108 6.46 -3.07 -8.87
CA LEU A 108 6.16 -4.34 -8.19
C LEU A 108 6.23 -5.51 -9.17
N THR A 109 6.86 -6.60 -8.76
CA THR A 109 6.88 -7.86 -9.52
C THR A 109 5.55 -8.60 -9.42
N ASP A 110 5.35 -9.58 -10.31
CA ASP A 110 4.16 -10.44 -10.29
C ASP A 110 4.00 -11.28 -9.01
N MET A 111 5.07 -11.44 -8.22
CA MET A 111 4.99 -12.07 -6.89
C MET A 111 4.54 -11.10 -5.79
N GLU A 112 4.66 -9.80 -6.03
CA GLU A 112 4.36 -8.73 -5.07
C GLU A 112 2.93 -8.17 -5.27
N ILE A 113 2.33 -8.35 -6.46
CA ILE A 113 0.99 -7.87 -6.81
C ILE A 113 0.27 -8.83 -7.77
N ILE A 114 -1.02 -9.09 -7.52
CA ILE A 114 -1.86 -9.94 -8.40
C ILE A 114 -2.48 -9.07 -9.51
N ARG A 115 -1.92 -9.16 -10.73
CA ARG A 115 -2.39 -8.45 -11.93
C ARG A 115 -3.04 -9.39 -12.96
N PRO A 116 -3.80 -8.87 -13.96
CA PRO A 116 -4.21 -9.64 -15.13
C PRO A 116 -2.99 -10.17 -15.89
N TYR A 117 -3.11 -11.35 -16.51
CA TYR A 117 -2.04 -11.94 -17.34
C TYR A 117 -1.53 -11.02 -18.46
N SER A 118 -2.36 -10.09 -18.96
CA SER A 118 -1.96 -9.12 -19.99
C SER A 118 -1.07 -7.99 -19.48
N GLU A 119 -0.97 -7.82 -18.16
CA GLU A 119 -0.23 -6.74 -17.47
C GLU A 119 0.96 -7.27 -16.66
N MET A 120 1.23 -8.58 -16.74
CA MET A 120 2.42 -9.20 -16.15
C MET A 120 3.67 -8.86 -16.98
N ASP A 121 4.78 -8.60 -16.31
CA ASP A 121 6.07 -8.39 -16.97
C ASP A 121 6.47 -9.69 -17.70
N ARG A 122 6.78 -9.60 -19.00
CA ARG A 122 7.23 -10.74 -19.81
C ARG A 122 8.68 -11.13 -19.53
#